data_AF-A0A835LS98-F1
#
_entry.id   AF-A0A835LS98-F1
#
_cell.length_a   1.000
_cell.length_b   1.000
_cell.length_c   1.000
_cell.angle_alpha   90.00
_cell.angle_beta   90.00
_cell.angle_gamma   90.00
#
_symmetry.space_group_name_H-M   'P 1'
#
loop_
_entity.id
_entity.type
_entity.pdbx_description
1 polymer ?
#
loop_
_entity_poly.entity_id
_entity_poly.type
_entity_poly.pdbx_seq_one_letter_code
_entity_poly.pdbx_strand_id
1 'polypeptide(L)'
;MLQLYLWITMSMFRNMIPAPKKKIVGPNEPQTCRNKGCGKTLKEKDSHDTACSYNPGLAIFHDKMREWKCCDIHVKEFDEFIDIPPCAKGWHNSDPMS
;
A
#
# COMPACT_ATOMS: atom_id res chain seq x y z
N MET A 1 -7.06 -21.99 35.36
CA MET A 1 -6.48 -20.88 36.15
C MET A 1 -5.29 -20.22 35.46
N LEU A 2 -4.19 -20.92 35.15
CA LEU A 2 -3.05 -20.30 34.44
C LEU A 2 -3.34 -19.90 32.97
N GLN A 3 -4.12 -20.70 32.23
CA GLN A 3 -4.41 -20.42 30.81
C GLN A 3 -5.27 -19.15 30.60
N LEU A 4 -6.13 -18.81 31.56
CA LEU A 4 -6.93 -17.58 31.51
C LEU A 4 -6.08 -16.33 31.81
N TYR A 5 -5.09 -16.47 32.70
CA TYR A 5 -4.13 -15.41 33.03
C TYR A 5 -3.23 -15.05 31.83
N LEU A 6 -2.78 -16.07 31.08
CA LEU A 6 -1.97 -15.87 29.87
C LEU A 6 -2.75 -15.18 28.75
N TRP A 7 -4.04 -15.48 28.59
CA TRP A 7 -4.92 -14.76 27.64
C TRP A 7 -5.19 -13.31 28.04
N ILE A 8 -5.38 -13.03 29.34
CA ILE A 8 -5.59 -11.66 29.85
C ILE A 8 -4.32 -10.82 29.63
N THR A 9 -3.13 -11.34 29.92
CA THR A 9 -1.88 -10.61 29.69
C THR A 9 -1.63 -10.38 28.20
N MET A 10 -1.81 -11.39 27.34
CA MET A 10 -1.67 -11.23 25.88
C MET A 10 -2.68 -10.24 25.27
N SER A 11 -3.88 -10.11 25.84
CA SER A 11 -4.87 -9.13 25.40
C SER A 11 -4.50 -7.68 25.78
N MET A 12 -3.77 -7.48 26.88
CA MET A 12 -3.34 -6.14 27.31
C MET A 12 -2.19 -5.57 26.47
N PHE A 13 -1.36 -6.41 25.85
CA PHE A 13 -0.26 -5.95 24.98
C PHE A 13 -0.68 -5.66 23.53
N ARG A 14 -1.87 -6.11 23.08
CA ARG A 14 -2.34 -5.92 21.68
C ARG A 14 -2.66 -4.47 21.31
N ASN A 15 -2.83 -3.57 22.27
CA ASN A 15 -3.37 -2.22 22.04
C ASN A 15 -2.32 -1.09 22.09
N MET A 16 -1.02 -1.40 22.13
CA MET A 16 0.04 -0.40 22.41
C MET A 16 0.82 0.08 21.19
N ILE A 17 0.41 -0.19 19.95
CA ILE A 17 1.09 0.39 18.77
C ILE A 17 0.59 1.83 18.60
N PRO A 18 1.40 2.87 18.89
CA PRO A 18 0.97 4.24 18.64
C PRO A 18 0.80 4.45 17.14
N ALA A 19 -0.35 4.98 16.73
CA ALA A 19 -0.58 5.36 15.34
C ALA A 19 0.49 6.36 14.89
N PRO A 20 1.09 6.19 13.71
CA PRO A 20 2.09 7.13 13.22
C PRO A 20 1.46 8.51 13.04
N LYS A 21 2.03 9.52 13.69
CA LYS A 21 1.57 10.92 13.55
C LYS A 21 1.76 11.36 12.09
N LYS A 22 0.66 11.64 11.39
CA LYS A 22 0.67 12.19 10.02
C LYS A 22 1.36 13.56 10.06
N LYS A 23 2.57 13.67 9.51
CA LYS A 23 3.23 14.97 9.34
C LYS A 23 2.41 15.76 8.32
N ILE A 24 2.03 16.98 8.66
CA ILE A 24 1.38 17.90 7.72
C ILE A 24 2.48 18.41 6.79
N VAL A 25 2.51 17.90 5.57
CA VAL A 25 3.47 18.27 4.54
C VAL A 25 2.83 19.35 3.66
N GLY A 26 3.55 20.44 3.38
CA GLY A 26 3.07 21.51 2.52
C GLY A 26 2.96 21.09 1.05
N PRO A 27 2.11 21.76 0.23
CA PRO A 27 1.80 21.32 -1.13
C PRO A 27 2.96 21.40 -2.13
N ASN A 28 4.03 22.11 -1.79
CA ASN A 28 5.24 22.28 -2.61
C ASN A 28 6.38 21.33 -2.24
N GLU A 29 6.23 20.58 -1.16
CA GLU A 29 7.26 19.68 -0.66
C GLU A 29 7.26 18.38 -1.49
N PRO A 30 8.43 17.87 -1.93
CA PRO A 30 8.51 16.59 -2.61
C PRO A 30 8.11 15.44 -1.69
N GLN A 31 7.16 14.60 -2.12
CA GLN A 31 6.70 13.41 -1.42
C GLN A 31 6.73 12.20 -2.35
N THR A 32 7.00 11.01 -1.80
CA THR A 32 7.00 9.76 -2.57
C THR A 32 5.58 9.20 -2.63
N CYS A 33 5.12 8.86 -3.84
CA CYS A 33 3.87 8.16 -4.06
C CYS A 33 3.97 6.71 -3.58
N ARG A 34 2.98 6.29 -2.79
CA ARG A 34 2.82 4.96 -2.21
C ARG A 34 1.73 4.13 -2.88
N ASN A 35 1.04 4.68 -3.88
CA ASN A 35 0.21 3.86 -4.76
C ASN A 35 1.05 2.75 -5.41
N LYS A 36 0.53 1.52 -5.42
CA LYS A 36 1.26 0.32 -5.85
C LYS A 36 1.59 0.41 -7.34
N GLY A 37 2.87 0.20 -7.68
CA GLY A 37 3.36 0.35 -9.05
C GLY A 37 3.71 1.79 -9.47
N CYS A 38 3.56 2.80 -8.61
CA CYS A 38 3.95 4.19 -8.93
C CYS A 38 5.36 4.56 -8.43
N GLY A 39 5.56 4.68 -7.12
CA GLY A 39 6.87 4.97 -6.50
C GLY A 39 7.53 6.33 -6.84
N LYS A 40 6.89 7.18 -7.65
CA LYS A 40 7.46 8.47 -8.09
C LYS A 40 7.49 9.49 -6.95
N THR A 41 8.46 10.39 -6.97
CA THR A 41 8.46 11.59 -6.13
C THR A 41 7.74 12.73 -6.84
N LEU A 42 6.78 13.36 -6.17
CA LEU A 42 5.94 14.44 -6.71
C LEU A 42 5.70 15.54 -5.67
N LYS A 43 5.25 16.71 -6.11
CA LYS A 43 4.67 17.72 -5.21
C LYS A 43 3.16 17.60 -5.27
N GLU A 44 2.48 17.76 -4.14
CA GLU A 44 1.02 17.64 -4.08
C GLU A 44 0.32 18.59 -5.07
N LYS A 45 0.87 19.79 -5.29
CA LYS A 45 0.34 20.75 -6.28
C LYS A 45 0.33 20.24 -7.73
N ASP A 46 1.16 19.25 -8.04
CA ASP A 46 1.28 18.65 -9.38
C ASP A 46 0.40 17.38 -9.50
N SER A 47 -0.20 16.93 -8.39
CA SER A 47 -1.15 15.82 -8.34
C SER A 47 -2.49 16.24 -8.94
N HIS A 48 -3.06 15.36 -9.77
CA HIS A 48 -4.38 15.50 -10.35
C HIS A 48 -4.94 14.10 -10.65
N ASP A 49 -6.20 14.01 -11.06
CA ASP A 49 -6.98 12.79 -11.28
C ASP A 49 -6.41 11.81 -12.31
N THR A 50 -5.42 12.21 -13.12
CA THR A 50 -4.73 11.34 -14.07
C THR A 50 -3.21 11.29 -13.90
N ALA A 51 -2.66 11.90 -12.85
CA ALA A 51 -1.22 12.06 -12.65
C ALA A 51 -0.50 10.74 -12.34
N CYS A 52 -1.16 9.86 -11.59
CA CYS A 52 -0.62 8.61 -11.10
C CYS A 52 -1.16 7.43 -11.92
N SER A 53 -0.27 6.62 -12.49
CA SER A 53 -0.63 5.28 -12.97
C SER A 53 -0.28 4.25 -11.88
N TYR A 54 -1.23 3.43 -11.45
CA TYR A 54 -1.04 2.49 -10.33
C TYR A 54 -2.02 1.29 -10.38
N ASN A 55 -1.78 0.30 -9.51
CA ASN A 55 -2.66 -0.85 -9.27
C ASN A 55 -3.44 -0.66 -7.95
N PRO A 56 -4.76 -0.35 -8.00
CA PRO A 56 -5.56 -0.14 -6.79
C PRO A 56 -5.86 -1.43 -6.02
N GLY A 57 -5.70 -2.58 -6.67
CA GLY A 57 -6.02 -3.90 -6.11
C GLY A 57 -5.02 -4.38 -5.07
N LEU A 58 -5.39 -5.47 -4.40
CA LEU A 58 -4.46 -6.24 -3.58
C LEU A 58 -3.64 -7.17 -4.48
N ALA A 59 -2.38 -7.39 -4.11
CA ALA A 59 -1.60 -8.48 -4.68
C ALA A 59 -2.12 -9.78 -4.09
N ILE A 60 -2.42 -10.75 -4.93
CA ILE A 60 -2.93 -12.06 -4.53
C ILE A 60 -1.90 -13.12 -4.96
N PHE A 61 -1.61 -14.05 -4.07
CA PHE A 61 -0.62 -15.11 -4.25
C PHE A 61 -1.28 -16.46 -3.93
N HIS A 62 -1.63 -17.24 -4.96
CA HIS A 62 -2.26 -18.55 -4.83
C HIS A 62 -1.62 -19.54 -5.81
N ASP A 63 -1.37 -20.77 -5.37
CA ASP A 63 -0.89 -21.87 -6.23
C ASP A 63 0.31 -21.55 -7.13
N LYS A 64 1.29 -20.81 -6.59
CA LYS A 64 2.48 -20.28 -7.30
C LYS A 64 2.18 -19.25 -8.39
N MET A 65 0.92 -18.83 -8.54
CA MET A 65 0.50 -17.70 -9.36
C MET A 65 0.53 -16.41 -8.54
N ARG A 66 0.77 -15.31 -9.24
CA ARG A 66 0.75 -13.95 -8.70
C ARG A 66 -0.15 -13.08 -9.57
N GLU A 67 -1.04 -12.33 -8.96
CA GLU A 67 -2.01 -11.50 -9.65
C GLU A 67 -2.28 -10.20 -8.88
N TRP A 68 -2.85 -9.21 -9.56
CA TRP A 68 -3.39 -8.02 -8.93
C TRP A 68 -4.92 -8.07 -8.99
N LYS A 69 -5.64 -7.97 -7.87
CA LYS A 69 -7.12 -8.02 -7.88
C LYS A 69 -7.79 -6.97 -8.80
N CYS A 70 -7.09 -5.88 -9.12
CA CYS A 70 -7.62 -4.81 -9.97
C CYS A 70 -7.50 -5.09 -11.48
N CYS A 71 -6.77 -6.13 -11.89
CA CYS A 71 -6.66 -6.53 -13.29
C CYS A 71 -6.56 -8.06 -13.39
N ASP A 72 -7.22 -8.65 -14.38
CA ASP A 72 -7.29 -10.11 -14.53
C ASP A 72 -6.00 -10.69 -15.17
N ILE A 73 -4.84 -10.27 -14.66
CA ILE A 73 -3.51 -10.65 -15.15
C ILE A 73 -2.86 -11.56 -14.12
N HIS A 74 -2.48 -12.75 -14.57
CA HIS A 74 -1.92 -13.80 -13.74
C HIS A 74 -0.58 -14.22 -14.33
N VAL A 75 0.45 -14.26 -13.48
CA VAL A 75 1.80 -14.65 -13.89
C VAL A 75 2.34 -15.74 -12.99
N LYS A 76 3.24 -16.56 -13.55
CA LYS A 76 3.89 -17.66 -12.82
C LYS A 76 5.18 -17.21 -12.19
N GLU A 77 5.92 -16.31 -12.80
CA GLU A 77 7.20 -15.86 -12.29
C GLU A 77 7.07 -14.57 -11.48
N PHE A 78 7.97 -14.36 -10.52
CA PHE A 78 7.90 -13.18 -9.66
C PHE A 78 8.33 -11.91 -10.39
N ASP A 79 9.34 -12.01 -11.26
CA ASP A 79 9.81 -10.86 -12.03
C ASP A 79 8.73 -10.36 -13.01
N GLU A 80 8.02 -11.30 -13.65
CA GLU A 80 6.84 -10.97 -14.48
C GLU A 80 5.75 -10.24 -13.68
N PHE A 81 5.60 -10.52 -12.38
CA PHE A 81 4.62 -9.87 -11.51
C PHE A 81 4.99 -8.42 -11.22
N ILE A 82 6.28 -8.16 -11.01
CA ILE A 82 6.82 -6.81 -10.81
C ILE A 82 6.62 -5.95 -12.07
N ASP A 83 6.72 -6.57 -13.25
CA ASP A 83 6.58 -5.90 -14.54
C ASP A 83 5.11 -5.74 -15.02
N ILE A 84 4.11 -6.23 -14.25
CA ILE A 84 2.70 -6.04 -14.62
C ILE A 84 2.40 -4.53 -14.69
N PRO A 85 1.94 -4.03 -15.86
CA PRO A 85 1.68 -2.61 -16.03
C PRO A 85 0.53 -2.14 -15.13
N PRO A 86 0.59 -0.92 -14.59
CA PRO A 86 -0.51 -0.36 -13.82
C PRO A 86 -1.82 -0.26 -14.62
N CYS A 87 -2.95 -0.66 -14.03
CA CYS A 87 -4.24 -0.69 -14.73
C CYS A 87 -5.15 0.53 -14.48
N ALA A 88 -4.82 1.43 -13.55
CA ALA A 88 -5.64 2.60 -13.21
C ALA A 88 -4.86 3.91 -13.29
N LYS A 89 -5.60 5.01 -13.45
CA LYS A 89 -5.11 6.38 -13.30
C LYS A 89 -5.84 7.09 -12.16
N GLY A 90 -5.16 8.01 -11.47
CA GLY A 90 -5.72 8.70 -10.32
C GLY A 90 -4.78 9.75 -9.73
N TRP A 91 -5.16 10.22 -8.55
CA TRP A 91 -4.34 11.09 -7.72
C TRP A 91 -3.18 10.31 -7.10
N HIS A 92 -2.04 10.97 -6.92
CA HIS A 92 -0.96 10.42 -6.13
C HIS A 92 -1.34 10.34 -4.65
N ASN A 93 -0.80 9.34 -3.95
CA ASN A 93 -1.01 9.14 -2.52
C ASN A 93 0.33 9.02 -1.82
N SER A 94 0.61 9.89 -0.84
CA SER A 94 1.84 9.82 -0.03
C SER A 94 1.57 9.44 1.43
N ASP A 95 0.34 9.04 1.76
CA ASP A 95 -0.01 8.61 3.10
C ASP A 95 0.78 7.36 3.48
N PRO A 96 1.55 7.37 4.57
CA PRO A 96 2.34 6.22 4.94
C PRO A 96 1.53 4.97 5.30
N MET A 97 0.23 5.12 5.55
CA MET A 97 -0.69 4.04 5.92
C MET A 97 -1.56 3.53 4.75
N SER A 98 -1.30 3.97 3.51
CA SER A 98 -2.03 3.57 2.29
C SER A 98 -1.74 2.16 1.81
#